data_AF-A0A9X4D2X3-F1
#
_entry.id   AF-A0A9X4D2X3-F1
#
_cell.length_a   1.000
_cell.length_b   1.000
_cell.length_c   1.000
_cell.angle_alpha   90.00
_cell.angle_beta   90.00
_cell.angle_gamma   90.00
#
_symmetry.space_group_name_H-M   'P 1'
#
loop_
_entity.id
_entity.type
_entity.pdbx_description
1 polymer ?
#
loop_
_entity_poly.entity_id
_entity_poly.type
_entity_poly.pdbx_seq_one_letter_code
_entity_poly.pdbx_strand_id
1 'polypeptide(L)'
;MSISLREAFLDAILDGTLGKGLLVTRQEVIALFPGFSENYKKVFLSNSEMSTATHSPTYKKFTQRVSDGIYRVHPQVLVERLSEREQQLAG
;
A
#
# COMPACT_ATOMS: atom_id res chain seq x y z
N MET A 1 -2.08 19.44 -2.83
CA MET A 1 -2.26 18.45 -1.75
C MET A 1 -1.07 17.50 -1.78
N SER A 2 -0.44 17.19 -0.65
CA SER A 2 0.64 16.19 -0.61
C SER A 2 0.02 14.80 -0.59
N ILE A 3 0.31 13.97 -1.59
CA ILE A 3 -0.14 12.57 -1.63
C ILE A 3 0.58 11.75 -0.53
N SER A 4 -0.17 10.95 0.22
CA SER A 4 0.43 10.04 1.21
C SER A 4 1.08 8.83 0.52
N LEU A 5 2.04 8.17 1.20
CA LEU A 5 2.64 6.93 0.66
C LEU A 5 1.59 5.84 0.45
N ARG A 6 0.54 5.78 1.28
CA ARG A 6 -0.54 4.82 1.11
C ARG A 6 -1.29 5.05 -0.20
N GLU A 7 -1.69 6.29 -0.47
CA GLU A 7 -2.40 6.63 -1.71
C GLU A 7 -1.52 6.37 -2.91
N ALA A 8 -0.27 6.86 -2.91
CA ALA A 8 0.68 6.61 -4.00
C ALA A 8 0.94 5.11 -4.24
N PHE A 9 0.98 4.31 -3.17
CA PHE A 9 1.12 2.86 -3.25
C PHE A 9 -0.10 2.17 -3.86
N LEU A 10 -1.32 2.50 -3.40
CA LEU A 10 -2.55 1.92 -3.94
C LEU A 10 -2.77 2.36 -5.39
N ASP A 11 -2.43 3.60 -5.69
CA ASP A 11 -2.49 4.17 -7.03
C ASP A 11 -1.56 3.41 -7.98
N ALA A 12 -0.31 3.18 -7.59
CA ALA A 12 0.64 2.43 -8.39
C ALA A 12 0.18 0.99 -8.70
N ILE A 13 -0.54 0.34 -7.78
CA ILE A 13 -1.11 -0.99 -8.01
C ILE A 13 -2.27 -0.92 -9.00
N LEU A 14 -3.19 0.04 -8.81
CA LEU A 14 -4.34 0.25 -9.71
C LEU A 14 -3.89 0.59 -11.14
N ASP A 15 -2.81 1.35 -11.26
CA ASP A 15 -2.23 1.77 -12.53
C ASP A 15 -1.34 0.68 -13.16
N GLY A 16 -1.14 -0.45 -12.46
CA GLY A 16 -0.34 -1.58 -12.94
C GLY A 16 1.17 -1.35 -12.95
N THR A 17 1.65 -0.32 -12.24
CA THR A 17 3.07 0.04 -12.16
C THR A 17 3.80 -0.57 -10.97
N LEU A 18 3.05 -1.16 -10.03
CA LEU A 18 3.58 -1.84 -8.85
C LEU A 18 2.97 -3.24 -8.68
N GLY A 19 3.84 -4.23 -8.47
CA GLY A 19 3.46 -5.60 -8.17
C GLY A 19 2.95 -6.40 -9.37
N LYS A 20 2.55 -7.64 -9.10
CA LYS A 20 1.94 -8.57 -10.06
C LYS A 20 0.56 -8.96 -9.55
N GLY A 21 -0.46 -8.26 -10.03
CA GLY A 21 -1.81 -8.34 -9.47
C GLY A 21 -1.84 -7.75 -8.05
N LEU A 22 -2.11 -8.59 -7.04
CA LEU A 22 -2.15 -8.16 -5.64
C LEU A 22 -0.86 -8.42 -4.87
N LEU A 23 0.14 -9.05 -5.50
CA LEU A 23 1.40 -9.39 -4.85
C LEU A 23 2.43 -8.29 -5.08
N VAL A 24 3.02 -7.79 -4.00
CA VAL A 24 4.06 -6.76 -3.99
C VAL A 24 5.24 -7.21 -3.14
N THR A 25 6.43 -6.77 -3.51
CA THR A 25 7.65 -7.00 -2.74
C THR A 25 8.12 -5.73 -2.05
N ARG A 26 8.84 -5.89 -0.92
CA ARG A 26 9.49 -4.76 -0.24
C ARG A 26 10.46 -4.01 -1.16
N GLN A 27 11.18 -4.73 -2.02
CA GLN A 27 12.15 -4.13 -2.94
C GLN A 27 11.46 -3.24 -3.98
N GLU A 28 10.34 -3.69 -4.56
CA GLU A 28 9.57 -2.86 -5.50
C GLU A 28 9.09 -1.56 -4.85
N VAL A 29 8.59 -1.62 -3.60
CA VAL A 29 8.17 -0.43 -2.86
C VAL A 29 9.33 0.52 -2.60
N ILE A 30 10.50 0.00 -2.20
CA ILE A 30 11.68 0.84 -1.94
C ILE A 30 12.15 1.56 -3.21
N ALA A 31 12.13 0.84 -4.34
CA ALA A 31 12.57 1.36 -5.65
C ALA A 31 11.59 2.39 -6.23
N LEU A 32 10.28 2.14 -6.14
CA LEU A 32 9.27 2.95 -6.83
C LEU A 32 9.02 4.32 -6.15
N PHE A 33 9.27 4.44 -4.85
CA PHE A 33 8.93 5.64 -4.08
C PHE A 33 10.18 6.38 -3.55
N PRO A 34 11.10 6.90 -4.39
CA PRO A 34 12.34 7.52 -3.92
C PRO A 34 12.12 8.78 -3.06
N GLY A 35 10.98 9.47 -3.21
CA GLY A 35 10.64 10.68 -2.45
C GLY A 35 10.24 10.45 -0.98
N PHE A 36 10.11 9.20 -0.53
CA PHE A 36 9.81 8.87 0.86
C PHE A 36 11.06 8.30 1.55
N SER A 37 11.22 8.59 2.85
CA SER A 37 12.40 8.14 3.59
C SER A 37 12.55 6.62 3.57
N GLU A 38 13.78 6.13 3.44
CA GLU A 38 14.05 4.70 3.28
C GLU A 38 13.57 3.89 4.50
N ASN A 39 13.75 4.44 5.70
CA ASN A 39 13.25 3.82 6.94
C ASN A 39 11.73 3.66 6.93
N TYR A 40 11.01 4.66 6.43
CA TYR A 40 9.56 4.62 6.33
C TYR A 40 9.10 3.55 5.32
N LYS A 41 9.75 3.47 4.16
CA LYS A 41 9.46 2.45 3.13
C LYS A 41 9.74 1.02 3.61
N LYS A 42 10.84 0.80 4.34
CA LYS A 42 11.22 -0.52 4.87
C LYS A 42 10.16 -1.11 5.80
N VAL A 43 9.54 -0.27 6.62
CA VAL A 43 8.52 -0.71 7.60
C VAL A 43 7.08 -0.59 7.08
N PHE A 44 6.85 0.04 5.93
CA PHE A 44 5.51 0.33 5.41
C PHE A 44 4.65 -0.94 5.24
N LEU A 45 5.17 -1.97 4.58
CA LEU A 45 4.43 -3.21 4.33
C LEU A 45 4.19 -4.00 5.62
N SER A 46 5.19 -4.09 6.51
CA SER A 46 5.01 -4.75 7.81
C SER A 46 4.04 -4.00 8.73
N ASN A 47 4.03 -2.67 8.68
CA ASN A 47 3.13 -1.85 9.50
C ASN A 47 1.69 -1.88 8.97
N SER A 48 1.49 -2.14 7.68
CA SER A 48 0.17 -2.34 7.06
C SER A 48 -0.32 -3.80 7.14
N GLU A 49 0.47 -4.71 7.72
CA GLU A 49 0.14 -6.13 7.80
C GLU A 49 -1.06 -6.38 8.72
N MET A 50 -2.05 -7.10 8.21
CA MET A 50 -3.23 -7.64 8.91
C MET A 50 -2.76 -8.74 9.86
N SER A 51 -2.17 -8.36 10.99
CA SER A 51 -1.94 -9.30 12.08
C SER A 51 -3.24 -9.55 12.85
N THR A 52 -3.36 -10.73 13.44
CA THR A 52 -4.38 -11.04 14.46
C THR A 52 -4.16 -10.27 15.77
N ALA A 53 -3.04 -9.54 15.90
CA ALA A 53 -2.65 -8.80 17.08
C ALA A 53 -3.02 -7.31 16.96
N THR A 54 -4.01 -6.90 17.74
CA THR A 54 -4.50 -5.54 18.00
C THR A 54 -3.42 -4.61 18.54
N HIS A 55 -2.50 -4.09 17.72
CA HIS A 55 -1.47 -3.17 18.23
C HIS A 55 -1.11 -1.98 17.35
N SER A 56 -1.99 -1.52 16.47
CA SER A 56 -1.86 -0.17 15.91
C SER A 56 -3.21 0.44 15.55
N PRO A 57 -3.78 1.36 16.37
CA PRO A 57 -5.07 1.98 16.10
C PRO A 57 -5.04 2.97 14.92
N THR A 58 -3.86 3.40 14.45
CA THR A 58 -3.71 4.44 13.42
C THR A 58 -3.38 3.93 12.02
N TYR A 59 -2.89 2.69 11.86
CA TYR A 59 -2.66 2.10 10.54
C TYR A 59 -3.85 1.25 10.13
N LYS A 60 -4.56 1.67 9.07
CA LYS A 60 -5.44 0.76 8.34
C LYS A 60 -4.59 -0.42 7.89
N LYS A 61 -4.91 -1.62 8.38
CA LYS A 61 -4.22 -2.86 8.00
C LYS A 61 -4.83 -3.35 6.69
N PHE A 62 -3.99 -3.57 5.67
CA PHE A 62 -4.45 -3.91 4.33
C PHE A 62 -3.51 -4.84 3.56
N THR A 63 -2.41 -5.28 4.16
CA THR A 63 -1.51 -6.25 3.55
C THR A 63 -1.49 -7.56 4.34
N GLN A 64 -1.16 -8.65 3.69
CA GLN A 64 -0.92 -9.95 4.31
C GLN A 64 0.43 -10.45 3.84
N ARG A 65 1.34 -10.78 4.75
CA ARG A 65 2.63 -11.37 4.37
C ARG A 65 2.41 -12.79 3.84
N VAL A 66 2.92 -13.07 2.65
CA VAL A 66 2.81 -14.40 2.01
C VAL A 66 4.11 -15.18 2.15
N SER A 67 5.25 -14.48 2.09
CA SER A 67 6.59 -15.01 2.36
C SER A 67 7.52 -13.87 2.75
N ASP A 68 8.80 -14.15 3.04
CA ASP A 68 9.73 -13.09 3.41
C ASP A 68 9.85 -12.04 2.29
N GLY A 69 9.63 -10.77 2.67
CA GLY A 69 9.64 -9.64 1.75
C GLY A 69 8.48 -9.57 0.74
N ILE A 70 7.54 -10.52 0.72
CA ILE A 70 6.40 -10.56 -0.22
C ILE A 70 5.07 -10.42 0.52
N TYR A 71 4.24 -9.50 0.05
CA TYR A 71 2.97 -9.13 0.65
C TYR A 71 1.86 -9.18 -0.38
N ARG A 72 0.68 -9.63 0.03
CA ARG A 72 -0.56 -9.53 -0.72
C ARG A 72 -1.36 -8.33 -0.23
N VAL A 73 -1.85 -7.51 -1.14
CA VAL A 73 -2.76 -6.40 -0.83
C VAL A 73 -4.19 -6.91 -0.80
N HIS A 74 -4.94 -6.48 0.22
CA HIS A 74 -6.35 -6.84 0.36
C HIS A 74 -7.17 -6.11 -0.73
N PRO A 75 -7.97 -6.81 -1.55
CA PRO A 75 -8.63 -6.19 -2.71
C PRO A 75 -9.62 -5.08 -2.31
N GLN A 76 -10.23 -5.17 -1.13
CA GLN A 76 -11.16 -4.13 -0.64
C GLN A 76 -10.53 -2.72 -0.60
N VAL A 77 -9.25 -2.59 -0.23
CA VAL A 77 -8.64 -1.25 -0.18
C VAL A 77 -8.39 -0.65 -1.56
N LEU A 78 -8.32 -1.48 -2.60
CA LEU A 78 -8.23 -1.02 -3.99
C LEU A 78 -9.60 -0.52 -4.47
N VAL A 79 -10.68 -1.21 -4.09
CA VAL A 79 -12.06 -0.76 -4.37
C VAL A 79 -12.34 0.57 -3.70
N GLU A 80 -11.98 0.71 -2.42
CA GLU A 80 -12.09 1.99 -1.69
C GLU A 80 -11.31 3.10 -2.41
N ARG A 81 -10.06 2.82 -2.82
CA ARG A 81 -9.23 3.82 -3.50
C ARG A 81 -9.78 4.22 -4.87
N LEU A 82 -10.36 3.30 -5.62
CA LEU A 82 -11.02 3.61 -6.89
C LEU A 82 -12.19 4.57 -6.67
N SER A 83 -13.03 4.30 -5.67
CA SER A 83 -14.16 5.19 -5.35
C SER A 83 -13.69 6.58 -4.91
N GLU A 84 -12.62 6.66 -4.12
CA GLU A 84 -11.99 7.94 -3.75
C GLU A 84 -11.51 8.72 -4.99
N ARG A 85 -10.86 8.06 -5.95
CA ARG A 85 -10.41 8.67 -7.22
C ARG A 85 -11.58 9.23 -8.02
N GLU A 86 -12.68 8.48 -8.12
CA GLU A 86 -13.89 8.92 -8.85
C GLU A 86 -14.52 10.16 -8.21
N GLN A 87 -14.61 10.21 -6.88
CA GLN A 87 -15.12 11.36 -6.15
C GLN A 87 -14.24 12.60 -6.35
N GLN A 88 -12.92 12.43 -6.42
CA GLN A 88 -11.96 13.51 -6.68
C GLN A 88 -12.06 14.09 -8.10
N LEU A 89 -12.51 13.30 -9.08
CA LEU A 89 -12.71 13.75 -10.46
C LEU A 89 -14.07 14.40 -10.69
N ALA A 90 -15.06 14.06 -9.85
CA ALA A 90 -16.43 14.56 -9.96
C ALA A 90 -16.66 15.91 -9.26
N GLY A 91 -15.72 16.36 -8.42
CA GLY A 91 -15.74 17.65 -7.72
C GLY A 91 -14.77 18.66 -8.32
#